data_AF-A0A924TZV5-F1
#
_entry.id   AF-A0A924TZV5-F1
#
_cell.length_a   1.000
_cell.length_b   1.000
_cell.length_c   1.000
_cell.angle_alpha   90.00
_cell.angle_beta   90.00
_cell.angle_gamma   90.00
#
_symmetry.space_group_name_H-M   'P 1'
#
loop_
_entity.id
_entity.type
_entity.pdbx_description
1 polymer ?
#
loop_
_entity_poly.entity_id
_entity_poly.type
_entity_poly.pdbx_seq_one_letter_code
_entity_poly.pdbx_strand_id
1 'polypeptide(L)'
;MFPISKAAWLPLLAAACLPFTSAARPDPADPKAPVPAVTYRSPLATYQPYADVPVAPWRESNDKVRERGGWRAYAREASQAEATPAVPEAASQPTTGGHAGHTGHVAPNPK
;
A
#
# COMPACT_ATOMS: atom_id res chain seq x y z
N MET A 1 -27.78 15.15 14.29
CA MET A 1 -27.90 14.90 15.74
C MET A 1 -28.79 13.68 15.94
N PHE A 2 -28.20 12.48 15.87
CA PHE A 2 -28.89 11.21 16.14
C PHE A 2 -28.36 10.70 17.47
N PRO A 3 -29.17 10.54 18.53
CA PRO A 3 -28.66 10.05 19.80
C PRO A 3 -28.34 8.55 19.68
N ILE A 4 -27.04 8.23 19.60
CA ILE A 4 -26.55 6.87 19.74
C ILE A 4 -26.69 6.52 21.22
N SER A 5 -27.79 5.84 21.55
CA SER A 5 -28.05 5.31 22.88
C SER A 5 -26.94 4.32 23.26
N LYS A 6 -26.17 4.67 24.29
CA LYS A 6 -25.24 3.79 25.00
C LYS A 6 -26.06 2.78 25.82
N ALA A 7 -26.63 1.79 25.15
CA ALA A 7 -27.21 0.65 25.84
C ALA A 7 -26.07 -0.20 26.41
N ALA A 8 -25.86 -0.03 27.71
CA ALA A 8 -24.98 -0.81 28.53
C ALA A 8 -25.29 -2.31 28.39
N TRP A 9 -24.30 -3.08 27.96
CA TRP A 9 -24.29 -4.53 28.10
C TRP A 9 -23.00 -4.88 28.85
N LEU A 10 -23.07 -4.84 30.19
CA LEU A 10 -22.08 -5.48 31.06
C LEU A 10 -22.58 -6.89 31.40
N PRO A 11 -21.65 -7.82 31.66
CA PRO A 11 -21.61 -9.13 31.02
C PRO A 11 -22.34 -10.17 31.86
N LEU A 12 -22.99 -11.11 31.20
CA LEU A 12 -23.57 -12.27 31.87
C LEU A 12 -22.88 -13.55 31.41
N LEU A 13 -22.46 -14.30 32.43
CA LEU A 13 -22.19 -15.73 32.49
C LEU A 13 -20.73 -16.20 32.31
N ALA A 14 -20.03 -16.17 33.45
CA ALA A 14 -19.04 -17.19 33.78
C ALA A 14 -19.71 -18.57 33.85
N ALA A 15 -19.44 -19.44 32.87
CA ALA A 15 -19.63 -20.89 33.00
C ALA A 15 -18.99 -21.62 31.80
N ALA A 16 -17.74 -22.08 31.96
CA ALA A 16 -17.24 -23.34 31.40
C ALA A 16 -15.76 -23.51 31.74
N CYS A 17 -15.45 -23.82 33.00
CA CYS A 17 -14.20 -24.51 33.29
C CYS A 17 -14.42 -25.98 32.90
N LEU A 18 -14.31 -26.28 31.61
CA LEU A 18 -14.24 -27.67 31.14
C LEU A 18 -12.89 -28.23 31.61
N PRO A 19 -12.83 -29.40 32.27
CA PRO A 19 -11.56 -30.04 32.54
C PRO A 19 -10.88 -30.33 31.21
N PHE A 20 -9.73 -29.70 30.97
CA PHE A 20 -8.87 -30.06 29.86
C PHE A 20 -8.23 -31.40 30.20
N THR A 21 -8.88 -32.51 29.83
CA THR A 21 -8.29 -33.83 29.96
C THR A 21 -7.14 -33.90 28.97
N SER A 22 -5.90 -33.87 29.46
CA SER A 22 -4.73 -34.16 28.64
C SER A 22 -4.77 -35.64 28.27
N ALA A 23 -5.19 -35.95 27.05
CA ALA A 23 -5.10 -37.30 26.53
C ALA A 23 -3.62 -37.72 26.49
N ALA A 24 -3.31 -38.92 26.96
CA ALA A 24 -1.97 -39.49 26.82
C ALA A 24 -1.58 -39.48 25.34
N ARG A 25 -0.46 -38.85 25.02
CA ARG A 25 0.01 -38.76 23.63
C ARG A 25 0.47 -40.15 23.19
N PRO A 26 0.09 -40.63 21.99
CA PRO A 26 0.58 -41.90 21.47
C PRO A 26 2.11 -41.92 21.42
N ASP A 27 2.71 -43.07 21.69
CA ASP A 27 4.17 -43.25 21.62
C ASP A 27 4.67 -43.00 20.18
N PRO A 28 5.57 -42.03 19.95
CA PRO A 28 6.11 -41.78 18.61
C PRO A 28 6.96 -42.95 18.07
N ALA A 29 7.40 -43.88 18.91
CA ALA A 29 8.17 -45.05 18.51
C ALA A 29 7.30 -46.27 18.15
N ASP A 30 6.00 -46.25 18.44
CA ASP A 30 5.07 -47.34 18.10
C ASP A 30 4.50 -47.16 16.68
N PRO A 31 4.83 -48.03 15.70
CA PRO A 31 4.32 -47.93 14.34
C PRO A 31 2.81 -48.27 14.22
N LYS A 32 2.17 -48.76 15.29
CA LYS A 32 0.73 -49.02 15.37
C LYS A 32 -0.03 -47.93 16.12
N ALA A 33 0.67 -46.93 16.64
CA ALA A 33 0.04 -45.80 17.29
C ALA A 33 -0.99 -45.13 16.35
N PRO A 34 -2.21 -44.85 16.84
CA PRO A 34 -3.22 -44.17 16.04
C PRO A 34 -2.75 -42.74 15.73
N VAL A 35 -2.62 -42.42 14.44
CA VAL A 35 -2.29 -41.08 13.97
C VAL A 35 -3.49 -40.45 13.26
N PRO A 36 -3.73 -39.13 13.43
CA PRO A 36 -4.72 -38.42 12.65
C PRO A 36 -4.40 -38.52 11.15
N ALA A 37 -5.44 -38.64 10.32
CA ALA A 37 -5.27 -38.61 8.88
C ALA A 37 -4.74 -37.23 8.43
N VAL A 38 -3.71 -37.23 7.59
CA VAL A 38 -3.19 -36.01 6.97
C VAL A 38 -4.15 -35.56 5.89
N THR A 39 -4.73 -34.37 6.05
CA THR A 39 -5.52 -33.73 5.01
C THR A 39 -4.65 -32.70 4.30
N TYR A 40 -4.33 -32.94 3.03
CA TYR A 40 -3.59 -31.98 2.22
C TYR A 40 -4.54 -30.96 1.57
N ARG A 41 -4.31 -29.68 1.83
CA ARG A 41 -4.96 -28.57 1.11
C ARG A 41 -3.88 -27.75 0.43
N SER A 42 -3.95 -27.65 -0.90
CA SER A 42 -3.01 -26.84 -1.67
C SER A 42 -3.11 -25.36 -1.25
N PRO A 43 -1.99 -24.66 -0.99
CA PRO A 43 -2.00 -23.20 -0.80
C PRO A 43 -2.52 -22.44 -2.02
N LEU A 44 -2.46 -23.06 -3.20
CA LEU A 44 -2.96 -22.51 -4.46
C LEU A 44 -4.42 -22.90 -4.75
N ALA A 45 -5.09 -23.60 -3.84
CA ALA A 45 -6.49 -24.03 -4.06
C ALA A 45 -7.45 -22.85 -4.32
N THR A 46 -7.08 -21.65 -3.89
CA THR A 46 -7.83 -20.40 -4.11
C THR A 46 -7.05 -19.39 -4.94
N TYR A 47 -5.99 -19.81 -5.61
CA TYR A 47 -5.22 -18.91 -6.48
C TYR A 47 -6.10 -18.46 -7.63
N GLN A 48 -6.22 -17.15 -7.80
CA GLN A 48 -6.83 -16.55 -8.98
C GLN A 48 -5.70 -16.20 -9.95
N PRO A 49 -5.73 -16.73 -11.18
CA PRO A 49 -4.74 -16.35 -12.18
C PRO A 49 -4.85 -14.86 -12.47
N TYR A 50 -3.70 -14.26 -12.81
CA TYR A 50 -3.69 -12.92 -13.33
C TYR A 50 -4.51 -12.87 -14.63
N ALA A 51 -5.37 -11.85 -14.74
CA ALA A 51 -6.13 -11.55 -15.93
C ALA A 51 -5.75 -10.14 -16.40
N ASP A 52 -5.59 -9.99 -17.71
CA ASP A 52 -5.28 -8.69 -18.29
C ASP A 52 -6.41 -7.69 -18.03
N VAL A 53 -6.01 -6.48 -17.63
CA VAL A 53 -6.93 -5.35 -17.50
C VAL A 53 -7.11 -4.72 -18.88
N PRO A 54 -8.35 -4.36 -19.28
CA PRO A 54 -8.57 -3.61 -20.51
C PRO A 54 -7.72 -2.34 -20.57
N VAL A 55 -7.00 -2.15 -21.66
CA VAL A 55 -6.17 -0.96 -21.88
C VAL A 55 -7.10 0.23 -22.14
N ALA A 56 -7.13 1.17 -21.19
CA ALA A 56 -7.86 2.43 -21.36
C ALA A 56 -7.16 3.33 -22.38
N PRO A 57 -7.88 4.23 -23.07
CA PRO A 57 -7.27 5.22 -23.94
C PRO A 57 -6.18 6.02 -23.21
N TRP A 58 -5.05 6.25 -23.90
CA TRP A 58 -3.88 6.91 -23.31
C TRP A 58 -4.22 8.29 -22.71
N ARG A 59 -5.05 9.06 -23.41
CA ARG A 59 -5.47 10.40 -22.95
C ARG A 59 -6.23 10.34 -21.63
N GLU A 60 -7.25 9.47 -21.55
CA GLU A 60 -8.08 9.33 -20.35
C GLU A 60 -7.24 8.89 -19.15
N SER A 61 -6.28 7.99 -19.37
CA SER A 61 -5.35 7.52 -18.33
C SER A 61 -4.52 8.68 -17.76
N ASN A 62 -4.03 9.56 -18.63
CA ASN A 62 -3.24 10.72 -18.21
C ASN A 62 -4.09 11.80 -17.53
N ASP A 63 -5.33 11.99 -17.96
CA ASP A 63 -6.26 12.91 -17.31
C ASP A 63 -6.57 12.49 -15.88
N LYS A 64 -6.79 11.18 -15.63
CA LYS A 64 -6.97 10.64 -14.27
C LYS A 64 -5.75 10.87 -13.37
N VAL A 65 -4.54 10.75 -13.92
CA VAL A 65 -3.30 11.07 -13.17
C VAL A 65 -3.25 12.55 -12.82
N ARG A 66 -3.62 13.44 -13.76
CA ARG A 66 -3.67 14.89 -13.55
C ARG A 66 -4.69 15.28 -12.48
N GLU A 67 -5.87 14.67 -12.46
CA GLU A 67 -6.90 14.89 -11.45
C GLU A 67 -6.44 14.50 -10.03
N ARG A 68 -5.67 13.42 -9.90
CA ARG A 68 -5.08 12.99 -8.62
C ARG A 68 -3.87 13.82 -8.16
N GLY A 69 -3.59 14.94 -8.84
CA GLY A 69 -2.47 15.84 -8.53
C GLY A 69 -1.22 15.60 -9.38
N GLY A 70 -1.15 14.49 -10.11
CA GLY A 70 -0.07 14.14 -11.02
C GLY A 70 1.32 14.21 -10.38
N TRP A 71 2.34 14.46 -11.21
CA TRP A 71 3.74 14.58 -10.77
C TRP A 71 3.99 15.74 -9.78
N ARG A 72 3.09 16.73 -9.73
CA ARG A 72 3.22 17.89 -8.83
C ARG A 72 3.08 17.51 -7.36
N ALA A 73 2.36 16.42 -7.05
CA ALA A 73 2.31 15.88 -5.69
C ALA A 73 3.73 15.51 -5.21
N TYR A 74 4.46 14.73 -6.01
CA TYR A 74 5.85 14.36 -5.74
C TYR A 74 6.79 15.56 -5.71
N ALA A 75 6.64 16.52 -6.63
CA ALA A 75 7.48 17.72 -6.62
C ALA A 75 7.32 18.54 -5.33
N ARG A 76 6.10 18.64 -4.79
CA ARG A 76 5.88 19.31 -3.50
C ARG A 76 6.53 18.56 -2.34
N GLU A 77 6.43 17.24 -2.30
CA GLU A 77 7.07 16.42 -1.27
C GLU A 77 8.61 16.56 -1.32
N ALA A 78 9.20 16.54 -2.53
CA ALA A 78 10.62 16.78 -2.72
C ALA A 78 11.04 18.18 -2.23
N SER A 79 10.30 19.23 -2.61
CA SER A 79 10.59 20.60 -2.17
C SER A 79 10.45 20.80 -0.65
N GLN A 80 9.56 20.05 0.01
CA GLN A 80 9.40 20.09 1.47
C GLN A 80 10.49 19.30 2.19
N ALA A 81 11.00 18.22 1.60
CA ALA A 81 12.16 17.49 2.13
C ALA A 81 13.44 18.34 2.10
N GLU A 82 13.58 19.21 1.09
CA GLU A 82 14.66 20.19 0.99
C GLU A 82 14.48 21.38 1.96
N ALA A 83 13.25 21.70 2.36
CA ALA A 83 12.92 22.75 3.33
C ALA A 83 13.14 22.34 4.80
N THR A 84 14.20 21.59 5.09
CA THR A 84 14.76 21.53 6.45
C THR A 84 15.05 22.98 6.89
N PRO A 85 14.70 23.42 8.11
CA PRO A 85 14.83 24.83 8.49
C PRO A 85 16.27 25.29 8.26
N ALA A 86 16.45 26.21 7.32
CA ALA A 86 17.69 26.92 7.17
C ALA A 86 17.96 27.66 8.49
N VAL A 87 19.09 27.36 9.13
CA VAL A 87 19.77 28.32 10.01
C VAL A 87 19.87 29.61 9.19
N PRO A 88 19.54 30.81 9.72
CA PRO A 88 19.40 32.00 8.90
C PRO A 88 20.73 32.33 8.21
N GLU A 89 20.80 32.00 6.92
CA GLU A 89 21.93 32.33 6.07
C GLU A 89 21.74 33.76 5.58
N ALA A 90 22.77 34.57 5.81
CA ALA A 90 22.79 35.98 5.50
C ALA A 90 22.45 36.23 4.02
N ALA A 91 21.65 37.28 3.81
CA ALA A 91 21.12 37.71 2.53
C ALA A 91 22.14 37.66 1.37
N SER A 92 21.80 36.93 0.32
CA SER A 92 22.33 37.14 -1.02
C SER A 92 21.15 37.26 -1.98
N GLN A 93 20.91 38.47 -2.48
CA GLN A 93 19.86 38.77 -3.44
C GLN A 93 20.14 38.05 -4.77
N PRO A 94 19.11 37.56 -5.49
CA PRO A 94 19.31 37.03 -6.83
C PRO A 94 19.53 38.20 -7.80
N THR A 95 20.71 38.24 -8.43
CA THR A 95 20.94 39.11 -9.57
C THR A 95 20.11 38.60 -10.75
N THR A 96 19.26 39.46 -11.30
CA THR A 96 18.58 39.22 -12.57
C THR A 96 19.61 39.24 -13.70
N GLY A 97 20.24 38.10 -13.94
CA GLY A 97 21.14 37.85 -15.07
C GLY A 97 20.40 37.12 -16.18
N GLY A 98 20.03 37.85 -17.23
CA GLY A 98 19.37 37.29 -18.42
C GLY A 98 20.24 36.26 -19.13
N HIS A 99 19.64 35.15 -19.55
CA HIS A 99 20.23 34.22 -20.51
C HIS A 99 19.58 34.49 -21.86
N ALA A 100 20.17 35.44 -22.58
CA ALA A 100 19.89 35.64 -23.98
C ALA A 100 20.36 34.41 -24.78
N GLY A 101 19.46 33.87 -25.61
CA GLY A 101 19.77 33.22 -26.89
C GLY A 101 20.45 31.84 -26.86
N HIS A 102 19.69 30.80 -27.19
CA HIS A 102 20.12 29.87 -28.24
C HIS A 102 18.91 29.40 -29.05
N THR A 103 18.59 30.17 -30.08
CA THR A 103 17.79 29.72 -31.20
C THR A 103 18.61 28.74 -32.05
N GLY A 104 18.02 27.60 -32.38
CA GLY A 104 18.35 26.89 -33.63
C GLY A 104 18.73 25.41 -33.50
N HIS A 105 17.76 24.54 -33.75
CA HIS A 105 17.89 23.47 -34.75
C HIS A 105 16.50 22.93 -35.12
N VAL A 106 15.97 23.41 -36.24
CA VAL A 106 14.88 22.75 -36.98
C VAL A 106 15.52 21.63 -37.79
N ALA A 107 15.12 20.39 -37.54
CA ALA A 107 15.43 19.28 -38.44
C ALA A 107 14.52 19.35 -39.67
N PRO A 108 15.05 19.26 -40.90
CA PRO A 108 14.21 19.21 -42.10
C PRO A 108 13.48 17.87 -42.19
N ASN A 109 12.18 17.95 -42.51
CA ASN A 109 11.30 16.81 -42.77
C ASN A 109 11.72 16.09 -44.06
N PRO A 110 11.85 14.74 -44.09
CA PRO A 110 12.02 14.01 -45.34
C PRO A 110 10.70 13.94 -46.13
N LYS A 111 10.82 13.97 -47.47
CA LYS A 111 9.70 13.81 -48.42
C LYS A 111 9.24 12.36 -48.54
#